data_AF-A0A8J2XQB9-F1
#
_entry.id   AF-A0A8J2XQB9-F1
#
_cell.length_a   1.000
_cell.length_b   1.000
_cell.length_c   1.000
_cell.angle_alpha   90.00
_cell.angle_beta   90.00
_cell.angle_gamma   90.00
#
_symmetry.space_group_name_H-M   'P 1'
#
loop_
_entity.id
_entity.type
_entity.pdbx_description
1 polymer ?
#
loop_
_entity_poly.entity_id
_entity_poly.type
_entity_poly.pdbx_seq_one_letter_code
_entity_poly.pdbx_strand_id
1 'polypeptide(L)'
;MNDVDVGAFRALFNEACLKCFGHRVEAPLTETESRLLYTRIFEETGLIVGAKSIKNYSIFVFSPVEGKEENPSVATLDTLSRYVLGAPYTTEPERKKAAGHYPYWYRWREEWMREKMAPPEAPGNGGIERKQGRSRLWWKGAVFVLLALVIGGLTLVFRQGALPGEFRDDFTALSEDSMAARGWMVVSKDTAYWKRRAEQPGCLTLYTLKGDNWPDPAQQPVIHNLVMRRIPCDCFTLELHFAAFIPRQNWQQAGILLSEDTGLSGRSMRISILYNDFNGVYPRSGFIILQAITSLGAGSGKPEEIAHLPLFSTDTLRTNPLLYKDLQHTALRIEKQGDRFRILYADGILENSSFKEVASHSFPMEPRYAGLFAIKGFVDSAAEMPARISFFSLDCGGCGK
;
A
#
# COMPACT_ATOMS: atom_id res chain seq x y z
N MET A 1 -16.43 -18.98 -31.89
CA MET A 1 -15.01 -18.74 -32.27
C MET A 1 -14.56 -19.85 -33.21
N ASN A 2 -13.53 -19.64 -34.05
CA ASN A 2 -12.91 -20.79 -34.74
C ASN A 2 -12.03 -21.58 -33.75
N ASP A 3 -11.66 -22.82 -34.07
CA ASP A 3 -10.88 -23.69 -33.17
C ASP A 3 -9.54 -23.09 -32.75
N VAL A 4 -8.91 -22.32 -33.66
CA VAL A 4 -7.64 -21.63 -33.40
C VAL A 4 -7.81 -20.57 -32.32
N ASP A 5 -8.89 -19.79 -32.37
CA ASP A 5 -9.20 -18.75 -31.38
C ASP A 5 -9.56 -19.36 -30.02
N VAL A 6 -10.21 -20.54 -30.00
CA VAL A 6 -10.48 -21.28 -28.75
C VAL A 6 -9.17 -21.75 -28.12
N GLY A 7 -8.26 -22.31 -28.93
CA GLY A 7 -6.93 -22.73 -28.46
C GLY A 7 -6.12 -21.56 -27.90
N ALA A 8 -6.07 -20.45 -28.64
CA ALA A 8 -5.37 -19.23 -28.21
C ALA A 8 -5.98 -18.64 -26.93
N PHE A 9 -7.30 -18.60 -26.81
CA PHE A 9 -7.97 -18.13 -25.60
C PHE A 9 -7.66 -19.01 -24.39
N ARG A 10 -7.73 -20.35 -24.53
CA ARG A 10 -7.37 -21.27 -23.44
C ARG A 10 -5.93 -21.08 -22.99
N ALA A 11 -5.00 -20.90 -23.92
CA ALA A 11 -3.60 -20.62 -23.60
C ALA A 11 -3.45 -19.27 -22.85
N LEU A 12 -4.07 -18.21 -23.37
CA LEU A 12 -4.07 -16.89 -22.74
C LEU A 12 -4.63 -16.92 -21.31
N PHE A 13 -5.76 -17.61 -21.10
CA PHE A 13 -6.38 -17.71 -19.80
C PHE A 13 -5.52 -18.48 -18.80
N ASN A 14 -4.85 -19.55 -19.26
CA ASN A 14 -3.88 -20.29 -18.43
C ASN A 14 -2.68 -19.43 -18.03
N GLU A 15 -2.11 -18.65 -18.95
CA GLU A 15 -1.02 -17.72 -18.65
C GLU A 15 -1.45 -16.62 -17.67
N ALA A 16 -2.68 -16.10 -17.81
CA ALA A 16 -3.22 -15.14 -16.85
C ALA A 16 -3.36 -15.77 -15.44
N CYS A 17 -3.83 -17.02 -15.36
CA CYS A 17 -3.89 -17.74 -14.08
C CYS A 17 -2.48 -17.98 -13.50
N LEU A 18 -1.53 -18.44 -14.32
CA LEU A 18 -0.15 -18.69 -13.92
C LEU A 18 0.50 -17.41 -13.38
N LYS A 19 0.34 -16.28 -14.08
CA LYS A 19 0.84 -14.97 -13.64
C LYS A 19 0.21 -14.54 -12.31
N CYS A 20 -1.09 -14.74 -12.13
CA CYS A 20 -1.81 -14.31 -10.92
C CYS A 20 -1.47 -15.15 -9.69
N PHE A 21 -1.43 -16.49 -9.83
CA PHE A 21 -1.33 -17.42 -8.71
C PHE A 21 0.08 -17.98 -8.50
N GLY A 22 1.00 -17.75 -9.45
CA GLY A 22 2.36 -18.30 -9.41
C GLY A 22 2.44 -19.81 -9.67
N HIS A 23 1.33 -20.45 -10.01
CA HIS A 23 1.25 -21.88 -10.33
C HIS A 23 0.15 -22.15 -11.36
N ARG A 24 0.23 -23.31 -12.02
CA ARG A 24 -0.80 -23.74 -12.99
C ARG A 24 -2.05 -24.19 -12.24
N VAL A 25 -3.20 -23.74 -12.72
CA VAL A 25 -4.51 -24.12 -12.20
C VAL A 25 -5.00 -25.34 -12.97
N GLU A 26 -5.43 -26.38 -12.25
CA GLU A 26 -5.90 -27.64 -12.85
C GLU A 26 -7.43 -27.81 -12.80
N ALA A 27 -8.12 -26.94 -12.06
CA ALA A 27 -9.57 -27.00 -11.85
C ALA A 27 -10.23 -25.62 -12.08
N PRO A 28 -11.54 -25.56 -12.35
CA PRO A 28 -12.25 -24.28 -12.43
C PRO A 28 -12.05 -23.43 -11.17
N LEU A 29 -11.91 -22.12 -11.36
CA LEU A 29 -11.68 -21.18 -10.27
C LEU A 29 -12.89 -21.10 -9.35
N THR A 30 -12.63 -21.03 -8.05
CA THR A 30 -13.61 -20.64 -7.03
C THR A 30 -14.02 -19.17 -7.19
N GLU A 31 -15.07 -18.75 -6.48
CA GLU A 31 -15.48 -17.34 -6.48
C GLU A 31 -14.39 -16.42 -5.89
N THR A 32 -13.68 -16.88 -4.86
CA THR A 32 -12.60 -16.11 -4.24
C THR A 32 -11.43 -15.93 -5.21
N GLU A 33 -11.02 -17.00 -5.91
CA GLU A 33 -9.93 -16.94 -6.89
C GLU A 33 -10.31 -16.09 -8.11
N SER A 34 -11.57 -16.15 -8.57
CA SER A 34 -12.02 -15.32 -9.68
C SER A 34 -12.08 -13.83 -9.32
N ARG A 35 -12.39 -13.50 -8.05
CA ARG A 35 -12.29 -12.12 -7.53
C ARG A 35 -10.83 -11.67 -7.42
N LEU A 36 -9.92 -12.53 -6.95
CA LEU A 36 -8.50 -12.19 -6.87
C LEU A 36 -7.90 -11.92 -8.27
N LEU A 37 -8.17 -12.80 -9.24
CA LEU A 37 -7.71 -12.62 -10.62
C LEU A 37 -8.30 -11.35 -11.24
N TYR A 38 -9.59 -11.08 -11.00
CA TYR A 38 -10.22 -9.81 -11.39
C TYR A 38 -9.48 -8.59 -10.81
N THR A 39 -9.20 -8.58 -9.51
CA THR A 39 -8.51 -7.47 -8.84
C THR A 39 -7.12 -7.27 -9.43
N ARG A 40 -6.34 -8.33 -9.66
CA ARG A 40 -5.01 -8.23 -10.29
C ARG A 40 -5.05 -7.67 -11.70
N ILE A 41 -5.98 -8.14 -12.53
CA ILE A 41 -6.17 -7.61 -13.88
C ILE A 41 -6.49 -6.12 -13.83
N PHE A 42 -7.40 -5.71 -12.93
CA PHE A 42 -7.80 -4.31 -12.81
C PHE A 42 -6.66 -3.42 -12.31
N GLU A 43 -5.94 -3.83 -11.27
CA GLU A 43 -4.82 -3.07 -10.69
C GLU A 43 -3.69 -2.86 -11.70
N GLU A 44 -3.34 -3.88 -12.50
CA GLU A 44 -2.23 -3.78 -13.44
C GLU A 44 -2.61 -3.12 -14.76
N THR A 45 -3.83 -3.33 -15.25
CA THR A 45 -4.22 -2.85 -16.59
C THR A 45 -5.12 -1.62 -16.58
N GLY A 46 -5.82 -1.34 -15.48
CA GLY A 46 -6.88 -0.33 -15.38
C GLY A 46 -8.21 -0.71 -16.03
N LEU A 47 -8.31 -1.94 -16.55
CA LEU A 47 -9.45 -2.44 -17.31
C LEU A 47 -10.19 -3.55 -16.54
N ILE A 48 -11.50 -3.67 -16.78
CA ILE A 48 -12.38 -4.56 -16.01
C ILE A 48 -12.72 -5.81 -16.84
N VAL A 49 -12.49 -6.97 -16.25
CA VAL A 49 -13.12 -8.24 -16.64
C VAL A 49 -13.90 -8.76 -15.44
N GLY A 50 -15.23 -8.81 -15.52
CA GLY A 50 -16.06 -9.15 -14.37
C GLY A 50 -15.70 -10.51 -13.75
N ALA A 51 -15.60 -10.59 -12.42
CA ALA A 51 -15.23 -11.82 -11.69
C ALA A 51 -16.16 -13.02 -11.98
N LYS A 52 -17.44 -12.76 -12.30
CA LYS A 52 -18.38 -13.79 -12.76
C LYS A 52 -18.01 -14.35 -14.13
N SER A 53 -17.60 -13.48 -15.06
CA SER A 53 -17.13 -13.89 -16.39
C SER A 53 -15.83 -14.69 -16.28
N ILE A 54 -14.89 -14.26 -15.46
CA ILE A 54 -13.65 -15.01 -15.17
C ILE A 54 -13.96 -16.42 -14.66
N LYS A 55 -14.90 -16.55 -13.72
CA LYS A 55 -15.33 -17.86 -13.22
C LYS A 55 -15.92 -18.73 -14.34
N ASN A 56 -16.80 -18.18 -15.16
CA ASN A 56 -17.39 -18.91 -16.30
C ASN A 56 -16.32 -19.34 -17.32
N TYR A 57 -15.35 -18.46 -17.61
CA TYR A 57 -14.22 -18.78 -18.48
C TYR A 57 -13.37 -19.91 -17.90
N SER A 58 -13.11 -19.91 -16.60
CA SER A 58 -12.38 -21.02 -15.97
C SER A 58 -13.12 -22.35 -16.09
N ILE A 59 -14.45 -22.36 -15.98
CA ILE A 59 -15.26 -23.56 -16.20
C ILE A 59 -15.08 -24.03 -17.64
N PHE A 60 -15.19 -23.13 -18.62
CA PHE A 60 -15.00 -23.45 -20.03
C PHE A 60 -13.59 -23.97 -20.36
N VAL A 61 -12.55 -23.43 -19.72
CA VAL A 61 -11.15 -23.81 -19.97
C VAL A 61 -10.78 -25.14 -19.30
N PHE A 62 -11.20 -25.35 -18.04
CA PHE A 62 -10.76 -26.48 -17.21
C PHE A 62 -11.78 -27.62 -17.06
N SER A 63 -13.03 -27.39 -17.43
CA SER A 63 -14.08 -28.42 -17.40
C SER A 63 -14.91 -28.31 -18.67
N PRO A 64 -14.39 -28.81 -19.81
CA PRO A 64 -15.12 -28.81 -21.07
C PRO A 64 -16.29 -29.80 -20.98
N VAL A 65 -17.37 -29.37 -20.34
CA VAL A 65 -18.67 -30.05 -20.42
C VAL A 65 -19.16 -29.87 -21.85
N GLU A 66 -19.43 -30.97 -22.54
CA GLU A 66 -19.94 -30.94 -23.92
C GLU A 66 -21.12 -29.98 -24.04
N GLY A 67 -21.02 -29.03 -24.98
CA GLY A 67 -22.10 -28.09 -25.32
C GLY A 67 -22.11 -26.74 -24.61
N LYS A 68 -21.21 -26.49 -23.63
CA LYS A 68 -21.11 -25.15 -23.01
C LYS A 68 -19.92 -24.38 -23.58
N GLU A 69 -20.15 -23.65 -24.67
CA GLU A 69 -19.16 -22.75 -25.26
C GLU A 69 -19.25 -21.35 -24.65
N GLU A 70 -18.09 -20.74 -24.38
CA GLU A 70 -17.98 -19.32 -24.06
C GLU A 70 -17.36 -18.58 -25.24
N ASN A 71 -17.89 -17.41 -25.57
CA ASN A 71 -17.31 -16.50 -26.57
C ASN A 71 -16.93 -15.18 -25.88
N PRO A 72 -15.71 -15.09 -25.30
CA PRO A 72 -15.22 -13.84 -24.73
C PRO A 72 -15.22 -12.73 -25.78
N SER A 73 -15.61 -11.53 -25.39
CA SER A 73 -15.54 -10.37 -26.30
C SER A 73 -14.07 -10.06 -26.64
N VAL A 74 -13.82 -9.48 -27.82
CA VAL A 74 -12.45 -9.08 -28.22
C VAL A 74 -11.83 -8.11 -27.20
N ALA A 75 -12.66 -7.25 -26.60
CA ALA A 75 -12.26 -6.38 -25.49
C ALA A 75 -11.76 -7.15 -24.26
N THR A 76 -12.37 -8.30 -23.94
CA THR A 76 -11.94 -9.18 -22.85
C THR A 76 -10.61 -9.85 -23.18
N LEU A 77 -10.47 -10.34 -24.42
CA LEU A 77 -9.24 -10.96 -24.90
C LEU A 77 -8.07 -9.96 -24.88
N ASP A 78 -8.29 -8.70 -25.28
CA ASP A 78 -7.27 -7.65 -25.21
C ASP A 78 -6.88 -7.32 -23.77
N THR A 79 -7.85 -7.22 -22.85
CA THR A 79 -7.56 -6.96 -21.43
C THR A 79 -6.74 -8.09 -20.80
N LEU A 80 -7.08 -9.35 -21.06
CA LEU A 80 -6.29 -10.49 -20.58
C LEU A 80 -4.88 -10.50 -21.20
N SER A 81 -4.76 -10.15 -22.48
CA SER A 81 -3.46 -10.08 -23.17
C SER A 81 -2.58 -8.97 -22.63
N ARG A 82 -3.17 -7.80 -22.33
CA ARG A 82 -2.48 -6.69 -21.64
C ARG A 82 -1.97 -7.11 -20.28
N TYR A 83 -2.78 -7.84 -19.52
CA TYR A 83 -2.38 -8.38 -18.23
C TYR A 83 -1.20 -9.35 -18.37
N VAL A 84 -1.26 -10.34 -19.26
CA VAL A 84 -0.17 -11.31 -19.47
C VAL A 84 1.11 -10.65 -19.97
N LEU A 85 1.00 -9.73 -20.93
CA LEU A 85 2.14 -9.04 -21.55
C LEU A 85 2.72 -7.87 -20.72
N GLY A 86 2.14 -7.55 -19.56
CA GLY A 86 2.58 -6.43 -18.72
C GLY A 86 2.44 -5.07 -19.40
N ALA A 87 1.34 -4.86 -20.12
CA ALA A 87 1.06 -3.60 -20.81
C ALA A 87 0.88 -2.44 -19.82
N PRO A 88 1.18 -1.19 -20.22
CA PRO A 88 0.93 -0.03 -19.37
C PRO A 88 -0.54 0.11 -18.97
N TYR A 89 -0.77 0.60 -17.75
CA TYR A 89 -2.08 0.96 -17.22
C TYR A 89 -2.84 1.89 -18.19
N THR A 90 -4.13 1.63 -18.40
CA THR A 90 -4.98 2.47 -19.25
C THR A 90 -6.43 2.45 -18.79
N THR A 91 -7.20 3.46 -19.15
CA THR A 91 -8.64 3.50 -18.91
C THR A 91 -9.45 3.07 -20.13
N GLU A 92 -10.71 2.69 -19.93
CA GLU A 92 -11.61 2.29 -21.02
C GLU A 92 -11.77 3.36 -22.13
N PRO A 93 -11.90 4.68 -21.82
CA PRO A 93 -11.92 5.73 -22.84
C PRO A 93 -10.60 5.86 -23.62
N GLU A 94 -9.46 5.80 -22.93
CA GLU A 94 -8.13 5.87 -23.56
C GLU A 94 -7.88 4.68 -24.47
N ARG A 95 -8.23 3.48 -24.01
CA ARG A 95 -8.15 2.25 -24.81
C ARG A 95 -8.96 2.39 -26.10
N LYS A 96 -10.20 2.88 -26.02
CA LYS A 96 -11.04 3.08 -27.22
C LYS A 96 -10.45 4.10 -28.18
N LYS A 97 -9.80 5.15 -27.66
CA LYS A 97 -9.18 6.22 -28.47
C LYS A 97 -7.87 5.79 -29.12
N ALA A 98 -6.99 5.09 -28.39
CA ALA A 98 -5.63 4.78 -28.82
C ALA A 98 -5.49 3.37 -29.42
N ALA A 99 -6.39 2.45 -29.07
CA ALA A 99 -6.23 1.03 -29.32
C ALA A 99 -7.56 0.37 -29.75
N GLY A 100 -8.34 1.07 -30.58
CA GLY A 100 -9.64 0.59 -31.10
C GLY A 100 -9.58 -0.76 -31.85
N HIS A 101 -8.38 -1.21 -32.24
CA HIS A 101 -8.12 -2.48 -32.90
C HIS A 101 -7.62 -3.60 -31.98
N TYR A 102 -7.62 -3.43 -30.66
CA TYR A 102 -7.23 -4.49 -29.71
C TYR A 102 -5.84 -5.11 -29.98
N PRO A 103 -4.78 -4.28 -30.04
CA PRO A 103 -3.47 -4.69 -30.54
C PRO A 103 -2.80 -5.77 -29.69
N TYR A 104 -3.08 -5.83 -28.38
CA TYR A 104 -2.43 -6.80 -27.50
C TYR A 104 -2.98 -8.21 -27.70
N TRP A 105 -4.29 -8.33 -27.96
CA TRP A 105 -4.88 -9.62 -28.32
C TRP A 105 -4.26 -10.19 -29.60
N TYR A 106 -4.19 -9.39 -30.67
CA TYR A 106 -3.66 -9.87 -31.95
C TYR A 106 -2.16 -10.20 -31.86
N ARG A 107 -1.39 -9.37 -31.14
CA ARG A 107 0.02 -9.66 -30.88
C ARG A 107 0.20 -10.99 -30.13
N TRP A 108 -0.53 -11.19 -29.04
CA TRP A 108 -0.45 -12.42 -28.26
C TRP A 108 -0.84 -13.65 -29.09
N ARG A 109 -1.94 -13.54 -29.85
CA ARG A 109 -2.41 -14.62 -30.74
C ARG A 109 -1.37 -14.97 -31.81
N GLU A 110 -0.72 -13.97 -32.41
CA GLU A 110 0.32 -14.19 -33.43
C GLU A 110 1.56 -14.87 -32.83
N GLU A 111 2.02 -14.43 -31.66
CA GLU A 111 3.14 -15.05 -30.92
C GLU A 111 2.82 -16.51 -30.60
N TRP A 112 1.62 -16.81 -30.10
CA TRP A 112 1.17 -18.18 -29.81
C TRP A 112 1.06 -19.07 -31.06
N MET A 113 0.53 -18.54 -32.17
CA MET A 113 0.46 -19.29 -33.43
C MET A 113 1.84 -19.59 -34.00
N ARG A 114 2.79 -18.66 -33.87
CA ARG A 114 4.17 -18.85 -34.31
C ARG A 114 4.85 -19.97 -33.54
N GLU A 115 4.64 -20.05 -32.23
CA GLU A 115 5.18 -21.12 -31.39
C GLU A 115 4.56 -22.48 -31.73
N LYS A 116 3.24 -22.53 -31.98
CA LYS A 116 2.52 -23.76 -32.37
C LYS A 116 2.85 -24.27 -33.78
N MET A 117 3.12 -23.35 -34.73
CA MET A 117 3.38 -23.66 -36.13
C MET A 117 4.88 -23.73 -36.46
N ALA A 118 5.77 -23.40 -35.53
CA ALA A 118 7.18 -23.63 -35.70
C ALA A 118 7.39 -25.14 -35.94
N PRO A 119 7.95 -25.56 -37.10
CA PRO A 119 8.28 -26.96 -37.31
C PRO A 119 9.22 -27.40 -36.18
N PRO A 120 9.01 -28.59 -35.59
CA PRO A 120 9.90 -29.10 -34.55
C PRO A 120 11.33 -29.03 -35.09
N GLU A 121 12.18 -28.24 -34.43
CA GLU A 121 13.57 -28.05 -34.84
C GLU A 121 14.17 -29.44 -35.06
N ALA A 122 14.50 -29.74 -36.32
CA ALA A 122 15.30 -30.91 -36.62
C ALA A 122 16.58 -30.81 -35.79
N PRO A 123 17.07 -31.90 -35.15
CA PRO A 123 18.31 -31.89 -34.40
C PRO A 123 19.47 -31.65 -35.38
N GLY A 124 19.72 -30.38 -35.65
CA GLY A 124 20.65 -29.88 -36.65
C GLY A 124 21.95 -29.48 -35.98
N ASN A 125 22.89 -30.42 -35.98
CA ASN A 125 24.33 -30.16 -36.00
C ASN A 125 24.66 -28.88 -36.80
N GLY A 126 25.43 -27.97 -36.20
CA GLY A 126 25.86 -26.77 -36.92
C GLY A 126 26.65 -25.80 -36.05
N GLY A 127 27.80 -26.24 -35.57
CA GLY A 127 28.78 -25.34 -34.96
C GLY A 127 29.13 -24.19 -35.90
N ILE A 128 29.04 -22.97 -35.37
CA ILE A 128 29.78 -21.82 -35.90
C ILE A 128 30.61 -21.29 -34.75
N GLU A 129 31.88 -21.71 -34.75
CA GLU A 129 32.96 -21.11 -33.97
C GLU A 129 33.00 -19.60 -34.22
N ARG A 130 32.55 -18.81 -33.25
CA ARG A 130 32.90 -17.40 -33.16
C ARG A 130 34.32 -17.31 -32.61
N LYS A 131 35.29 -17.08 -33.51
CA LYS A 131 36.66 -16.67 -33.19
C LYS A 131 36.63 -15.48 -32.22
N GLN A 132 36.96 -15.76 -30.96
CA GLN A 132 37.26 -14.76 -29.94
C GLN A 132 38.57 -14.06 -30.30
N GLY A 133 38.45 -12.90 -30.95
CA GLY A 133 39.53 -11.94 -31.08
C GLY A 133 39.94 -11.41 -29.71
N ARG A 134 41.11 -11.84 -29.24
CA ARG A 134 41.86 -11.20 -28.15
C ARG A 134 42.12 -9.73 -28.53
N SER A 135 41.29 -8.84 -28.00
CA SER A 135 41.47 -7.39 -28.13
C SER A 135 41.34 -6.74 -26.74
N ARG A 136 42.48 -6.18 -26.32
CA ARG A 136 42.64 -5.04 -25.41
C ARG A 136 41.88 -5.10 -24.09
N LEU A 137 42.37 -5.95 -23.18
CA LEU A 137 41.95 -6.02 -21.77
C LEU A 137 42.27 -4.73 -20.97
N TRP A 138 43.12 -3.83 -21.49
CA TRP A 138 43.54 -2.63 -20.76
C TRP A 138 42.56 -1.43 -20.88
N TRP A 139 41.69 -1.39 -21.90
CA TRP A 139 40.66 -0.34 -22.01
C TRP A 139 39.44 -0.57 -21.12
N LYS A 140 39.16 -1.81 -20.72
CA LYS A 140 38.03 -2.13 -19.83
C LYS A 140 38.23 -1.57 -18.41
N GLY A 141 39.46 -1.45 -17.93
CA GLY A 141 39.76 -0.85 -16.62
C GLY A 141 39.49 0.66 -16.58
N ALA A 142 39.92 1.40 -17.60
CA ALA A 142 39.73 2.85 -17.67
C ALA A 142 38.24 3.24 -17.80
N VAL A 143 37.46 2.48 -18.59
CA VAL A 143 36.01 2.70 -18.72
C VAL A 143 35.29 2.43 -17.40
N PHE A 144 35.70 1.41 -16.64
CA PHE A 144 35.08 1.08 -15.35
C PHE A 144 35.37 2.16 -14.29
N VAL A 145 36.59 2.71 -14.26
CA VAL A 145 36.95 3.81 -13.37
C VAL A 145 36.23 5.10 -13.75
N LEU A 146 36.13 5.42 -15.05
CA LEU A 146 35.37 6.58 -15.52
C LEU A 146 33.88 6.43 -15.18
N LEU A 147 33.30 5.25 -15.38
CA LEU A 147 31.90 4.98 -15.03
C LEU A 147 31.68 5.08 -13.52
N ALA A 148 32.61 4.56 -12.71
CA ALA A 148 32.55 4.68 -11.25
C ALA A 148 32.67 6.15 -10.79
N LEU A 149 33.51 6.96 -11.44
CA LEU A 149 33.61 8.40 -11.17
C LEU A 149 32.38 9.18 -11.63
N VAL A 150 31.78 8.81 -12.76
CA VAL A 150 30.52 9.42 -13.23
C VAL A 150 29.37 9.04 -12.31
N ILE A 151 29.26 7.78 -11.89
CA ILE A 151 28.26 7.34 -10.91
C ILE A 151 28.52 7.99 -9.55
N GLY A 152 29.77 8.08 -9.11
CA GLY A 152 30.17 8.78 -7.89
C GLY A 152 29.86 10.27 -7.93
N GLY A 153 30.13 10.93 -9.07
CA GLY A 153 29.80 12.34 -9.29
C GLY A 153 28.29 12.58 -9.34
N LEU A 154 27.54 11.74 -10.07
CA LEU A 154 26.07 11.83 -10.14
C LEU A 154 25.44 11.58 -8.77
N THR A 155 25.88 10.57 -8.02
CA THR A 155 25.35 10.33 -6.66
C THR A 155 25.65 11.47 -5.70
N LEU A 156 26.77 12.19 -5.88
CA LEU A 156 27.11 13.37 -5.06
C LEU A 156 26.32 14.61 -5.48
N VAL A 157 26.02 14.77 -6.78
CA VAL A 157 25.17 15.84 -7.33
C VAL A 157 23.70 15.61 -6.97
N PHE A 158 23.20 14.39 -7.08
CA PHE A 158 21.82 14.04 -6.69
C PHE A 158 21.62 13.89 -5.18
N ARG A 159 22.70 13.87 -4.38
CA ARG A 159 22.65 14.04 -2.92
C ARG A 159 22.45 15.49 -2.49
N GLN A 160 22.43 16.46 -3.42
CA GLN A 160 22.20 17.85 -3.08
C GLN A 160 20.74 18.11 -2.75
N GLY A 161 20.45 18.04 -1.45
CA GLY A 161 19.31 18.66 -0.78
C GLY A 161 17.97 17.99 -1.08
N ALA A 162 17.36 17.41 -0.05
CA ALA A 162 15.90 17.26 -0.05
C ALA A 162 15.29 18.59 -0.51
N LEU A 163 14.36 18.54 -1.47
CA LEU A 163 13.68 19.74 -1.94
C LEU A 163 13.14 20.49 -0.72
N PRO A 164 13.15 21.84 -0.70
CA PRO A 164 12.58 22.59 0.41
C PRO A 164 11.17 22.12 0.71
N GLY A 165 10.96 21.50 1.88
CA GLY A 165 9.67 20.93 2.30
C GLY A 165 9.54 19.41 2.22
N GLU A 166 10.56 18.68 1.74
CA GLU A 166 10.63 17.22 1.87
C GLU A 166 11.36 16.82 3.15
N PHE A 167 10.77 15.89 3.91
CA PHE A 167 11.34 15.31 5.11
C PHE A 167 11.10 13.80 5.14
N ARG A 168 12.11 13.04 5.55
CA ARG A 168 12.05 11.59 5.75
C ARG A 168 12.82 11.21 7.01
N ASP A 169 12.29 10.27 7.77
CA ASP A 169 12.96 9.69 8.94
C ASP A 169 12.70 8.18 9.01
N ASP A 170 13.76 7.40 8.88
CA ASP A 170 13.75 5.93 9.05
C ASP A 170 14.05 5.53 10.52
N PHE A 171 14.05 6.51 11.44
CA PHE A 171 14.21 6.31 12.89
C PHE A 171 15.46 5.53 13.30
N THR A 172 16.55 5.67 12.55
CA THR A 172 17.85 5.03 12.84
C THR A 172 18.61 5.68 14.00
N ALA A 173 18.31 6.95 14.32
CA ALA A 173 18.94 7.70 15.40
C ALA A 173 17.90 8.35 16.33
N LEU A 174 17.71 7.75 17.51
CA LEU A 174 16.63 8.10 18.45
C LEU A 174 17.12 8.78 19.74
N SER A 175 18.36 9.29 19.79
CA SER A 175 18.75 10.16 20.89
C SER A 175 17.90 11.43 20.89
N GLU A 176 17.63 12.01 22.06
CA GLU A 176 16.77 13.19 22.16
C GLU A 176 17.33 14.36 21.36
N ASP A 177 18.64 14.60 21.46
CA ASP A 177 19.33 15.63 20.68
C ASP A 177 19.22 15.39 19.17
N SER A 178 19.31 14.13 18.74
CA SER A 178 19.22 13.79 17.32
C SER A 178 17.80 13.97 16.78
N MET A 179 16.78 13.56 17.54
CA MET A 179 15.38 13.78 17.19
C MET A 179 15.04 15.28 17.14
N ALA A 180 15.47 16.04 18.16
CA ALA A 180 15.27 17.49 18.23
C ALA A 180 15.99 18.22 17.09
N ALA A 181 17.24 17.84 16.78
CA ALA A 181 18.00 18.41 15.66
C ALA A 181 17.33 18.14 14.31
N ARG A 182 16.60 17.03 14.17
CA ARG A 182 15.80 16.74 12.98
C ARG A 182 14.45 17.45 12.98
N GLY A 183 14.04 18.10 14.07
CA GLY A 183 12.79 18.87 14.18
C GLY A 183 11.62 18.13 14.83
N TRP A 184 11.88 17.01 15.50
CA TRP A 184 10.89 16.33 16.34
C TRP A 184 10.81 16.94 17.73
N MET A 185 9.61 16.99 18.29
CA MET A 185 9.36 17.38 19.68
C MET A 185 8.50 16.34 20.38
N VAL A 186 8.70 16.16 21.68
CA VAL A 186 7.94 15.19 22.49
C VAL A 186 7.05 15.97 23.45
N VAL A 187 5.74 15.75 23.35
CA VAL A 187 4.72 16.36 24.20
C VAL A 187 4.26 15.37 25.27
N SER A 188 4.01 15.87 26.49
CA SER A 188 3.52 15.08 27.63
C SER A 188 4.35 13.82 27.91
N LYS A 189 5.67 14.01 28.02
CA LYS A 189 6.67 12.94 28.13
C LYS A 189 6.44 12.04 29.35
N ASP A 190 6.16 10.76 29.12
CA ASP A 190 6.27 9.70 30.12
C ASP A 190 7.69 9.12 30.05
N THR A 191 8.49 9.40 31.07
CA THR A 191 9.91 9.03 31.08
C THR A 191 10.15 7.52 31.14
N ALA A 192 9.23 6.74 31.74
CA ALA A 192 9.39 5.30 31.86
C ALA A 192 9.29 4.62 30.49
N TYR A 193 8.27 4.99 29.71
CA TYR A 193 8.10 4.44 28.35
C TYR A 193 9.00 5.13 27.33
N TRP A 194 9.28 6.42 27.48
CA TRP A 194 10.13 7.13 26.51
C TRP A 194 11.57 6.60 26.48
N LYS A 195 12.09 6.08 27.60
CA LYS A 195 13.40 5.41 27.64
C LYS A 195 13.47 4.15 26.76
N ARG A 196 12.31 3.55 26.43
CA ARG A 196 12.17 2.34 25.61
C ARG A 196 11.92 2.64 24.13
N ARG A 197 11.95 3.90 23.72
CA ARG A 197 11.68 4.30 22.32
C ARG A 197 12.57 3.64 21.28
N ALA A 198 13.77 3.19 21.68
CA ALA A 198 14.75 2.53 20.83
C ALA A 198 14.87 1.02 21.13
N GLU A 199 13.85 0.40 21.74
CA GLU A 199 13.86 -1.04 22.06
C GLU A 199 13.99 -1.91 20.80
N GLN A 200 13.45 -1.46 19.66
CA GLN A 200 13.63 -2.07 18.35
C GLN A 200 14.57 -1.20 17.47
N PRO A 201 15.72 -1.72 17.01
CA PRO A 201 16.59 -1.00 16.08
C PRO A 201 15.86 -0.66 14.77
N GLY A 202 16.06 0.56 14.26
CA GLY A 202 15.43 1.04 13.03
C GLY A 202 13.94 1.36 13.16
N CYS A 203 13.41 1.48 14.38
CA CYS A 203 12.02 1.88 14.62
C CYS A 203 11.91 2.82 15.82
N LEU A 204 11.08 3.84 15.71
CA LEU A 204 10.54 4.54 16.88
C LEU A 204 9.48 3.66 17.54
N THR A 205 9.68 3.28 18.79
CA THR A 205 8.71 2.51 19.56
C THR A 205 7.91 3.42 20.49
N LEU A 206 6.62 3.56 20.23
CA LEU A 206 5.64 4.18 21.15
C LEU A 206 4.84 3.08 21.85
N TYR A 207 4.16 3.40 22.96
CA TYR A 207 3.30 2.46 23.68
C TYR A 207 1.89 3.00 23.78
N THR A 208 0.88 2.15 23.72
CA THR A 208 -0.51 2.55 23.94
C THR A 208 -0.72 2.93 25.41
N LEU A 209 -0.46 4.19 25.74
CA LEU A 209 -0.59 4.75 27.09
C LEU A 209 -1.99 5.35 27.31
N LYS A 210 -2.37 5.53 28.57
CA LYS A 210 -3.65 6.16 28.93
C LYS A 210 -3.67 7.60 28.39
N GLY A 211 -4.74 7.99 27.73
CA GLY A 211 -4.88 9.29 27.12
C GLY A 211 -5.71 9.27 25.84
N ASP A 212 -6.20 10.44 25.44
CA ASP A 212 -6.91 10.68 24.20
C ASP A 212 -6.78 12.19 23.84
N ASN A 213 -6.98 12.55 22.57
CA ASN A 213 -7.03 13.94 22.11
C ASN A 213 -8.44 14.55 22.18
N TRP A 214 -9.41 13.83 22.73
CA TRP A 214 -10.79 14.30 22.81
C TRP A 214 -11.10 14.88 24.19
N PRO A 215 -11.86 15.99 24.24
CA PRO A 215 -12.33 16.53 25.50
C PRO A 215 -13.39 15.59 26.11
N ASP A 216 -13.02 14.89 27.18
CA ASP A 216 -13.95 14.20 28.07
C ASP A 216 -14.31 15.18 29.20
N PRO A 217 -15.60 15.37 29.55
CA PRO A 217 -15.99 16.18 30.71
C PRO A 217 -15.26 15.81 32.01
N ALA A 218 -14.84 14.55 32.15
CA ALA A 218 -14.13 14.03 33.31
C ALA A 218 -12.60 14.09 33.17
N GLN A 219 -12.04 14.17 31.95
CA GLN A 219 -10.60 14.07 31.71
C GLN A 219 -10.12 15.05 30.65
N GLN A 220 -9.05 15.77 30.98
CA GLN A 220 -8.41 16.68 30.04
C GLN A 220 -7.74 15.91 28.89
N PRO A 221 -7.80 16.41 27.64
CA PRO A 221 -7.08 15.82 26.52
C PRO A 221 -5.58 15.71 26.83
N VAL A 222 -5.02 14.52 26.66
CA VAL A 222 -3.60 14.26 26.82
C VAL A 222 -3.21 13.02 26.02
N ILE A 223 -2.07 13.10 25.32
CA ILE A 223 -1.42 11.94 24.71
C ILE A 223 0.00 11.89 25.23
N HIS A 224 0.31 10.86 26.02
CA HIS A 224 1.66 10.66 26.52
C HIS A 224 2.62 10.26 25.41
N ASN A 225 3.84 10.83 25.44
CA ASN A 225 4.87 10.61 24.42
C ASN A 225 4.39 10.91 22.99
N LEU A 226 3.54 11.92 22.82
CA LEU A 226 3.15 12.39 21.50
C LEU A 226 4.37 13.02 20.80
N VAL A 227 4.82 12.41 19.69
CA VAL A 227 5.99 12.87 18.95
C VAL A 227 5.53 13.73 17.78
N MET A 228 5.75 15.04 17.85
CA MET A 228 5.25 16.00 16.87
C MET A 228 6.35 16.55 15.98
N ARG A 229 6.00 16.87 14.74
CA ARG A 229 6.81 17.64 13.79
C ARG A 229 5.96 18.75 13.22
N ARG A 230 6.56 19.92 13.02
CA ARG A 230 5.91 21.05 12.33
C ARG A 230 5.72 20.75 10.85
N ILE A 231 4.54 21.06 10.32
CA ILE A 231 4.22 21.04 8.89
C ILE A 231 4.44 22.47 8.36
N PRO A 232 5.38 22.69 7.42
CA PRO A 232 5.73 24.03 6.96
C PRO A 232 4.91 24.51 5.75
N CYS A 233 3.88 23.77 5.34
CA CYS A 233 3.16 23.97 4.08
C CYS A 233 1.67 23.64 4.20
N ASP A 234 0.84 24.23 3.32
CA ASP A 234 -0.61 24.03 3.36
C ASP A 234 -1.06 22.77 2.62
N CYS A 235 -0.33 22.35 1.59
CA CYS A 235 -0.56 21.13 0.83
C CYS A 235 0.62 20.19 1.03
N PHE A 236 0.32 18.92 1.31
CA PHE A 236 1.36 17.93 1.59
C PHE A 236 0.87 16.50 1.38
N THR A 237 1.82 15.61 1.22
CA THR A 237 1.66 14.17 1.39
C THR A 237 2.43 13.76 2.63
N LEU A 238 1.75 13.10 3.57
CA LEU A 238 2.37 12.55 4.77
C LEU A 238 2.20 11.04 4.77
N GLU A 239 3.26 10.32 5.10
CA GLU A 239 3.25 8.86 5.16
C GLU A 239 3.84 8.35 6.47
N LEU A 240 3.23 7.30 7.02
CA LEU A 240 3.66 6.62 8.23
C LEU A 240 3.61 5.11 8.02
N HIS A 241 4.70 4.41 8.32
CA HIS A 241 4.72 2.94 8.30
C HIS A 241 4.86 2.37 9.70
N PHE A 242 4.05 1.35 9.99
CA PHE A 242 4.18 0.54 11.19
C PHE A 242 4.87 -0.78 10.89
N ALA A 243 5.67 -1.24 11.86
CA ALA A 243 6.27 -2.55 11.89
C ALA A 243 5.59 -3.41 12.98
N ALA A 244 4.61 -4.23 12.57
CA ALA A 244 3.89 -5.17 13.42
C ALA A 244 3.08 -4.55 14.58
N PHE A 245 2.33 -3.48 14.29
CA PHE A 245 1.30 -2.98 15.21
C PHE A 245 -0.03 -3.71 14.99
N ILE A 246 -0.38 -4.62 15.91
CA ILE A 246 -1.59 -5.45 15.81
C ILE A 246 -2.36 -5.31 17.12
N PRO A 247 -3.35 -4.40 17.20
CA PRO A 247 -4.10 -4.17 18.43
C PRO A 247 -4.99 -5.35 18.81
N ARG A 248 -5.06 -5.62 20.12
CA ARG A 248 -5.66 -6.85 20.68
C ARG A 248 -6.76 -6.59 21.70
N GLN A 249 -6.86 -5.36 22.19
CA GLN A 249 -7.81 -4.96 23.22
C GLN A 249 -8.41 -3.62 22.87
N ASN A 250 -9.64 -3.38 23.34
CA ASN A 250 -10.32 -2.10 23.15
C ASN A 250 -9.44 -0.93 23.51
N TRP A 251 -9.67 0.16 22.79
CA TRP A 251 -9.00 1.45 22.97
C TRP A 251 -7.54 1.49 22.52
N GLN A 252 -6.86 0.35 22.33
CA GLN A 252 -5.51 0.30 21.78
C GLN A 252 -5.51 0.81 20.35
N GLN A 253 -4.78 1.90 20.11
CA GLN A 253 -4.71 2.55 18.82
C GLN A 253 -3.37 3.26 18.63
N ALA A 254 -2.91 3.33 17.40
CA ALA A 254 -1.72 4.09 17.01
C ALA A 254 -1.91 4.67 15.62
N GLY A 255 -1.28 5.81 15.36
CA GLY A 255 -1.64 6.60 14.18
C GLY A 255 -0.90 7.92 14.01
N ILE A 256 -1.48 8.72 13.11
CA ILE A 256 -1.11 10.10 12.82
C ILE A 256 -2.19 11.03 13.39
N LEU A 257 -1.76 12.08 14.08
CA LEU A 257 -2.59 13.19 14.52
C LEU A 257 -2.16 14.46 13.80
N LEU A 258 -3.00 14.98 12.92
CA LEU A 258 -2.84 16.33 12.38
C LEU A 258 -3.48 17.32 13.36
N SER A 259 -2.78 18.39 13.72
CA SER A 259 -3.30 19.40 14.64
C SER A 259 -2.82 20.80 14.31
N GLU A 260 -3.65 21.79 14.62
CA GLU A 260 -3.32 23.22 14.52
C GLU A 260 -2.40 23.70 15.66
N ASP A 261 -2.33 22.98 16.77
CA ASP A 261 -1.49 23.32 17.92
C ASP A 261 -0.85 22.07 18.58
N THR A 262 -0.03 22.29 19.60
CA THR A 262 0.60 21.21 20.39
C THR A 262 -0.18 20.88 21.67
N GLY A 263 -1.21 21.67 22.00
CA GLY A 263 -1.99 21.58 23.23
C GLY A 263 -3.25 20.72 23.10
N LEU A 264 -3.55 20.21 21.89
CA LEU A 264 -4.77 19.46 21.57
C LEU A 264 -6.06 20.29 21.74
N SER A 265 -5.95 21.62 21.67
CA SER A 265 -7.08 22.54 21.86
C SER A 265 -7.75 22.97 20.56
N GLY A 266 -7.02 23.02 19.46
CA GLY A 266 -7.47 23.44 18.14
C GLY A 266 -8.06 22.31 17.31
N ARG A 267 -8.31 22.59 16.03
CA ARG A 267 -8.83 21.57 15.12
C ARG A 267 -7.81 20.45 14.96
N SER A 268 -8.29 19.23 14.86
CA SER A 268 -7.44 18.08 14.64
C SER A 268 -8.12 17.00 13.82
N MET A 269 -7.29 16.20 13.15
CA MET A 269 -7.71 14.99 12.46
C MET A 269 -6.82 13.84 12.91
N ARG A 270 -7.41 12.79 13.47
CA ARG A 270 -6.72 11.58 13.91
C ARG A 270 -7.02 10.45 12.94
N ILE A 271 -5.98 9.80 12.44
CA ILE A 271 -6.07 8.60 11.60
C ILE A 271 -5.30 7.49 12.30
N SER A 272 -5.96 6.39 12.62
CA SER A 272 -5.37 5.31 13.40
C SER A 272 -5.85 3.93 12.99
N ILE A 273 -4.96 2.96 13.22
CA ILE A 273 -5.34 1.55 13.33
C ILE A 273 -5.69 1.31 14.79
N LEU A 274 -6.83 0.66 15.06
CA LEU A 274 -7.25 0.33 16.42
C LEU A 274 -8.01 -0.99 16.50
N TYR A 275 -8.19 -1.47 17.72
CA TYR A 275 -9.09 -2.59 18.03
C TYR A 275 -10.41 -2.07 18.59
N ASN A 276 -11.52 -2.65 18.10
CA ASN A 276 -12.87 -2.37 18.56
C ASN A 276 -13.70 -3.66 18.65
N ASP A 277 -14.23 -3.98 19.83
CA ASP A 277 -15.23 -5.03 20.03
C ASP A 277 -16.63 -4.49 20.36
N PHE A 278 -16.80 -3.16 20.43
CA PHE A 278 -18.05 -2.52 20.80
C PHE A 278 -19.07 -2.63 19.66
N ASN A 279 -20.05 -3.52 19.82
CA ASN A 279 -21.06 -3.82 18.82
C ASN A 279 -22.51 -3.70 19.36
N GLY A 280 -22.75 -2.82 20.34
CA GLY A 280 -24.11 -2.48 20.77
C GLY A 280 -24.92 -3.67 21.29
N VAL A 281 -24.38 -4.43 22.26
CA VAL A 281 -25.03 -5.52 23.04
C VAL A 281 -24.83 -6.94 22.49
N TYR A 282 -24.41 -7.14 21.24
CA TYR A 282 -24.13 -8.50 20.74
C TYR A 282 -22.66 -8.89 20.92
N PRO A 283 -22.34 -10.03 21.57
CA PRO A 283 -20.99 -10.55 21.64
C PRO A 283 -20.57 -11.01 20.23
N ARG A 284 -19.90 -10.12 19.50
CA ARG A 284 -19.20 -10.43 18.25
C ARG A 284 -17.71 -10.37 18.49
N SER A 285 -16.98 -11.08 17.64
CA SER A 285 -15.54 -11.01 17.51
C SER A 285 -15.12 -9.56 17.34
N GLY A 286 -14.09 -9.12 18.08
CA GLY A 286 -13.50 -7.79 17.89
C GLY A 286 -12.91 -7.63 16.49
N PHE A 287 -12.80 -6.39 16.05
CA PHE A 287 -12.23 -6.01 14.77
C PHE A 287 -10.98 -5.16 14.95
N ILE A 288 -10.00 -5.38 14.09
CA ILE A 288 -8.98 -4.38 13.80
C ILE A 288 -9.54 -3.49 12.70
N ILE A 289 -9.64 -2.20 12.97
CA ILE A 289 -10.23 -1.21 12.08
C ILE A 289 -9.23 -0.09 11.81
N LEU A 290 -9.37 0.54 10.65
CA LEU A 290 -8.83 1.87 10.39
C LEU A 290 -9.94 2.89 10.62
N GLN A 291 -9.64 3.90 11.42
CA GLN A 291 -10.58 4.95 11.78
C GLN A 291 -9.96 6.31 11.51
N ALA A 292 -10.78 7.22 10.99
CA ALA A 292 -10.42 8.64 10.87
C ALA A 292 -11.47 9.49 11.57
N ILE A 293 -11.01 10.38 12.45
CA ILE A 293 -11.86 11.22 13.28
C ILE A 293 -11.40 12.67 13.20
N THR A 294 -12.33 13.59 13.03
CA THR A 294 -12.10 15.04 13.06
C THR A 294 -12.64 15.62 14.36
N SER A 295 -11.97 16.66 14.86
CA SER A 295 -12.40 17.43 16.02
C SER A 295 -12.26 18.91 15.71
N LEU A 296 -13.29 19.69 16.05
CA LEU A 296 -13.28 21.14 15.90
C LEU A 296 -12.54 21.85 17.07
N GLY A 297 -12.01 21.08 18.03
CA GLY A 297 -11.23 21.60 19.17
C GLY A 297 -12.02 21.67 20.49
N ALA A 298 -11.43 22.29 21.50
CA ALA A 298 -12.04 22.43 22.82
C ALA A 298 -13.38 23.19 22.75
N GLY A 299 -14.40 22.67 23.44
CA GLY A 299 -15.73 23.31 23.52
C GLY A 299 -16.62 23.17 22.27
N SER A 300 -16.16 22.46 21.23
CA SER A 300 -16.85 22.36 19.94
C SER A 300 -17.80 21.16 19.79
N GLY A 301 -17.96 20.36 20.85
CA GLY A 301 -18.83 19.17 20.87
C GLY A 301 -18.07 17.86 20.73
N LYS A 302 -18.79 16.79 20.38
CA LYS A 302 -18.20 15.47 20.14
C LYS A 302 -17.46 15.45 18.81
N PRO A 303 -16.33 14.74 18.71
CA PRO A 303 -15.64 14.58 17.45
C PRO A 303 -16.49 13.77 16.45
N GLU A 304 -16.23 13.96 15.16
CA GLU A 304 -16.93 13.30 14.06
C GLU A 304 -16.06 12.16 13.48
N GLU A 305 -16.64 10.97 13.36
CA GLU A 305 -16.01 9.85 12.65
C GLU A 305 -16.30 9.97 11.16
N ILE A 306 -15.25 10.19 10.37
CA ILE A 306 -15.34 10.38 8.91
C ILE A 306 -14.94 9.13 8.13
N ALA A 307 -14.32 8.15 8.78
CA ALA A 307 -14.02 6.85 8.20
C ALA A 307 -13.99 5.74 9.25
N HIS A 308 -14.53 4.57 8.87
CA HIS A 308 -14.55 3.34 9.66
C HIS A 308 -14.40 2.14 8.74
N LEU A 309 -13.18 1.66 8.55
CA LEU A 309 -12.88 0.54 7.66
C LEU A 309 -12.45 -0.69 8.47
N PRO A 310 -13.26 -1.75 8.53
CA PRO A 310 -12.83 -3.03 9.09
C PRO A 310 -11.72 -3.64 8.24
N LEU A 311 -10.56 -3.88 8.85
CA LEU A 311 -9.42 -4.53 8.20
C LEU A 311 -9.51 -6.05 8.39
N PHE A 312 -9.65 -6.49 9.64
CA PHE A 312 -9.73 -7.90 10.00
C PHE A 312 -10.66 -8.13 11.18
N SER A 313 -11.38 -9.26 11.16
CA SER A 313 -12.02 -9.76 12.37
C SER A 313 -11.04 -10.65 13.15
N THR A 314 -11.11 -10.60 14.48
CA THR A 314 -10.31 -11.48 15.37
C THR A 314 -10.54 -12.96 15.11
N ASP A 315 -11.77 -13.35 14.77
CA ASP A 315 -12.08 -14.74 14.40
C ASP A 315 -11.39 -15.16 13.10
N THR A 316 -11.35 -14.25 12.12
CA THR A 316 -10.62 -14.46 10.86
C THR A 316 -9.12 -14.61 11.13
N LEU A 317 -8.54 -13.76 11.98
CA LEU A 317 -7.12 -13.86 12.35
C LEU A 317 -6.80 -15.14 13.14
N ARG A 318 -7.72 -15.59 14.00
CA ARG A 318 -7.57 -16.84 14.76
C ARG A 318 -7.63 -18.07 13.86
N THR A 319 -8.53 -18.07 12.88
CA THR A 319 -8.70 -19.19 11.94
C THR A 319 -7.66 -19.19 10.81
N ASN A 320 -7.11 -18.02 10.46
CA ASN A 320 -6.10 -17.86 9.42
C ASN A 320 -4.89 -17.06 9.94
N PRO A 321 -3.99 -17.68 10.73
CA PRO A 321 -2.86 -16.98 11.34
C PRO A 321 -1.88 -16.34 10.33
N LEU A 322 -1.90 -16.78 9.07
CA LEU A 322 -1.09 -16.18 8.02
C LEU A 322 -1.48 -14.72 7.73
N LEU A 323 -2.73 -14.34 7.97
CA LEU A 323 -3.21 -12.96 7.79
C LEU A 323 -2.58 -11.98 8.79
N TYR A 324 -2.01 -12.47 9.91
CA TYR A 324 -1.18 -11.61 10.77
C TYR A 324 0.04 -11.05 10.04
N LYS A 325 0.53 -11.74 9.00
CA LYS A 325 1.66 -11.26 8.19
C LYS A 325 1.29 -10.02 7.39
N ASP A 326 0.04 -9.87 6.98
CA ASP A 326 -0.41 -8.69 6.23
C ASP A 326 -0.39 -7.43 7.13
N LEU A 327 -0.62 -7.61 8.43
CA LEU A 327 -0.52 -6.54 9.43
C LEU A 327 0.90 -6.30 9.95
N GLN A 328 1.90 -7.06 9.47
CA GLN A 328 3.29 -6.80 9.85
C GLN A 328 3.83 -5.52 9.22
N HIS A 329 3.33 -5.17 8.04
CA HIS A 329 3.68 -3.93 7.35
C HIS A 329 2.39 -3.21 6.98
N THR A 330 1.99 -2.24 7.80
CA THR A 330 0.85 -1.37 7.49
C THR A 330 1.34 0.05 7.29
N ALA A 331 0.77 0.76 6.32
CA ALA A 331 1.09 2.16 6.08
C ALA A 331 -0.18 3.02 6.04
N LEU A 332 -0.06 4.23 6.57
CA LEU A 332 -1.05 5.29 6.46
C LEU A 332 -0.47 6.41 5.60
N ARG A 333 -1.25 6.91 4.65
CA ARG A 333 -0.92 8.09 3.86
C ARG A 333 -2.04 9.10 3.92
N ILE A 334 -1.69 10.37 4.08
CA ILE A 334 -2.63 11.50 4.05
C ILE A 334 -2.15 12.48 2.98
N GLU A 335 -3.02 12.79 2.04
CA GLU A 335 -2.79 13.82 1.04
C GLU A 335 -3.71 15.00 1.33
N LYS A 336 -3.15 16.18 1.59
CA LYS A 336 -3.88 17.43 1.79
C LYS A 336 -3.75 18.34 0.57
N GLN A 337 -4.89 18.80 0.05
CA GLN A 337 -4.99 19.80 -1.01
C GLN A 337 -6.09 20.82 -0.67
N GLY A 338 -5.69 22.04 -0.29
CA GLY A 338 -6.63 23.01 0.28
C GLY A 338 -7.29 22.43 1.54
N ASP A 339 -8.62 22.43 1.61
CA ASP A 339 -9.38 21.84 2.72
C ASP A 339 -9.67 20.34 2.54
N ARG A 340 -9.26 19.74 1.41
CA ARG A 340 -9.53 18.34 1.11
C ARG A 340 -8.41 17.44 1.61
N PHE A 341 -8.80 16.39 2.33
CA PHE A 341 -7.94 15.33 2.80
C PHE A 341 -8.32 14.02 2.11
N ARG A 342 -7.33 13.34 1.52
CA ARG A 342 -7.46 11.94 1.09
C ARG A 342 -6.68 11.08 2.05
N ILE A 343 -7.35 10.06 2.58
CA ILE A 343 -6.79 9.12 3.55
C ILE A 343 -6.63 7.80 2.82
N LEU A 344 -5.41 7.30 2.78
CA LEU A 344 -5.06 6.06 2.11
C LEU A 344 -4.38 5.10 3.08
N TYR A 345 -4.53 3.82 2.79
CA TYR A 345 -4.02 2.73 3.60
C TYR A 345 -3.43 1.64 2.71
N ALA A 346 -2.38 1.00 3.22
CA ALA A 346 -1.78 -0.17 2.60
C ALA A 346 -1.42 -1.20 3.68
N ASP A 347 -1.54 -2.47 3.32
CA ASP A 347 -1.05 -3.61 4.07
C ASP A 347 -0.38 -4.63 3.16
N GLY A 348 0.48 -5.46 3.77
CA GLY A 348 1.18 -6.49 3.04
C GLY A 348 2.27 -7.18 3.84
N ILE A 349 2.80 -8.24 3.23
CA ILE A 349 3.93 -9.01 3.75
C ILE A 349 5.27 -8.30 3.45
N LEU A 350 5.28 -7.39 2.48
CA LEU A 350 6.44 -6.61 2.05
C LEU A 350 6.17 -5.12 2.26
N GLU A 351 7.20 -4.28 2.09
CA GLU A 351 7.05 -2.83 2.12
C GLU A 351 5.97 -2.36 1.14
N ASN A 352 5.10 -1.51 1.64
CA ASN A 352 3.88 -1.11 0.96
C ASN A 352 4.15 -0.14 -0.18
N SER A 353 3.73 -0.50 -1.39
CA SER A 353 3.79 0.38 -2.58
C SER A 353 2.41 0.72 -3.17
N SER A 354 1.35 0.00 -2.76
CA SER A 354 0.00 0.16 -3.30
C SER A 354 -0.98 0.62 -2.21
N PHE A 355 -1.35 1.89 -2.28
CA PHE A 355 -2.29 2.50 -1.34
C PHE A 355 -3.72 2.46 -1.89
N LYS A 356 -4.66 2.06 -1.03
CA LYS A 356 -6.11 2.11 -1.29
C LYS A 356 -6.69 3.33 -0.59
N GLU A 357 -7.50 4.11 -1.29
CA GLU A 357 -8.22 5.22 -0.69
C GLU A 357 -9.29 4.68 0.27
N VAL A 358 -9.25 5.12 1.51
CA VAL A 358 -10.20 4.76 2.57
C VAL A 358 -11.31 5.80 2.67
N ALA A 359 -10.94 7.08 2.61
CA ALA A 359 -11.87 8.19 2.67
C ALA A 359 -11.29 9.43 1.99
N SER A 360 -12.19 10.28 1.51
CA SER A 360 -11.88 11.64 1.06
C SER A 360 -12.86 12.58 1.74
N HIS A 361 -12.37 13.56 2.50
CA HIS A 361 -13.18 14.44 3.32
C HIS A 361 -12.69 15.89 3.24
N SER A 362 -13.62 16.84 3.22
CA SER A 362 -13.31 18.27 3.24
C SER A 362 -13.45 18.79 4.66
N PHE A 363 -12.33 19.20 5.27
CA PHE A 363 -12.30 19.70 6.64
C PHE A 363 -11.43 20.96 6.68
N PRO A 364 -12.01 22.15 6.88
CA PRO A 364 -11.26 23.40 6.83
C PRO A 364 -10.36 23.50 8.07
N MET A 365 -9.15 22.95 8.01
CA MET A 365 -8.16 23.03 9.07
C MET A 365 -6.79 23.41 8.50
N GLU A 366 -6.01 24.12 9.29
CA GLU A 366 -4.63 24.51 8.96
C GLU A 366 -3.64 23.69 9.82
N PRO A 367 -3.40 22.41 9.52
CA PRO A 367 -2.56 21.55 10.34
C PRO A 367 -1.15 22.12 10.39
N ARG A 368 -0.73 22.55 11.57
CA ARG A 368 0.62 23.06 11.83
C ARG A 368 1.56 21.96 12.29
N TYR A 369 1.02 20.84 12.72
CA TYR A 369 1.77 19.72 13.27
C TYR A 369 1.23 18.38 12.80
N ALA A 370 2.16 17.46 12.57
CA ALA A 370 1.92 16.03 12.46
C ALA A 370 2.46 15.34 13.72
N GLY A 371 1.59 14.68 14.46
CA GLY A 371 1.89 13.91 15.67
C GLY A 371 1.85 12.41 15.41
N LEU A 372 2.84 11.69 15.94
CA LEU A 372 2.86 10.24 16.02
C LEU A 372 2.43 9.85 17.43
N PHE A 373 1.47 8.93 17.53
CA PHE A 373 0.92 8.56 18.83
C PHE A 373 0.63 7.06 18.92
N ALA A 374 0.55 6.59 20.17
CA ALA A 374 -0.07 5.34 20.55
C ALA A 374 -0.81 5.56 21.87
N ILE A 375 -2.09 5.21 21.93
CA ILE A 375 -2.93 5.41 23.12
C ILE A 375 -3.82 4.20 23.39
N LYS A 376 -4.33 4.09 24.62
CA LYS A 376 -5.36 3.13 25.02
C LYS A 376 -6.62 3.80 25.58
N GLY A 377 -6.94 5.01 25.10
CA GLY A 377 -8.02 5.83 25.64
C GLY A 377 -7.81 6.13 27.12
N PHE A 378 -8.87 6.53 27.82
CA PHE A 378 -8.82 6.86 29.24
C PHE A 378 -9.07 5.65 30.17
N VAL A 379 -8.72 4.44 29.74
CA VAL A 379 -8.94 3.21 30.52
C VAL A 379 -7.64 2.62 31.07
N ASP A 380 -7.73 2.03 32.26
CA ASP A 380 -6.62 1.31 32.89
C ASP A 380 -6.65 -0.21 32.60
N SER A 381 -7.78 -0.71 32.07
CA SER A 381 -8.03 -2.13 31.84
C SER A 381 -7.27 -2.73 30.63
N ALA A 382 -6.87 -1.90 29.67
CA ALA A 382 -6.10 -2.36 28.52
C ALA A 382 -4.60 -2.42 28.87
N ALA A 383 -3.93 -3.49 28.46
CA ALA A 383 -2.48 -3.61 28.51
C ALA A 383 -1.83 -2.59 27.58
N GLU A 384 -0.62 -2.16 27.92
CA GLU A 384 0.18 -1.34 27.01
C GLU A 384 0.79 -2.21 25.93
N MET A 385 0.68 -1.75 24.70
CA MET A 385 1.16 -2.45 23.53
C MET A 385 2.12 -1.54 22.75
N PRO A 386 3.26 -2.07 22.29
CA PRO A 386 4.19 -1.29 21.49
C PRO A 386 3.62 -1.05 20.08
N ALA A 387 3.69 0.19 19.63
CA ALA A 387 3.54 0.60 18.25
C ALA A 387 4.91 0.97 17.70
N ARG A 388 5.45 0.15 16.81
CA ARG A 388 6.75 0.37 16.19
C ARG A 388 6.54 1.07 14.85
N ILE A 389 7.20 2.20 14.68
CA ILE A 389 7.12 3.04 13.50
C ILE A 389 8.47 2.96 12.81
N SER A 390 8.50 2.41 11.59
CA SER A 390 9.73 2.20 10.83
C SER A 390 10.05 3.37 9.90
N PHE A 391 9.04 4.13 9.48
CA PHE A 391 9.20 5.18 8.49
C PHE A 391 8.21 6.32 8.72
N PHE A 392 8.67 7.54 8.50
CA PHE A 392 7.84 8.73 8.37
C PHE A 392 8.34 9.58 7.21
N SER A 393 7.42 10.08 6.38
CA SER A 393 7.73 11.14 5.42
C SER A 393 6.68 12.26 5.44
N LEU A 394 7.14 13.45 5.09
CA LEU A 394 6.33 14.62 4.83
C LEU A 394 6.89 15.29 3.58
N ASP A 395 6.09 15.36 2.52
CA ASP A 395 6.43 16.00 1.27
C ASP A 395 5.48 17.17 1.02
N CYS A 396 6.01 18.39 1.06
CA CYS A 396 5.27 19.60 0.75
C CYS A 396 5.13 19.78 -0.78
N GLY A 397 3.97 19.39 -1.30
CA GLY A 397 3.61 19.63 -2.70
C GLY A 397 3.10 21.05 -2.94
N GLY A 398 3.23 21.52 -4.18
CA GLY A 398 2.48 22.71 -4.61
C GLY A 398 0.98 22.41 -4.60
N CYS A 399 0.18 23.27 -3.99
CA CYS A 399 -1.27 23.22 -4.17
C CYS A 399 -1.55 23.44 -5.66
N GLY A 400 -1.94 22.39 -6.38
CA GLY A 400 -2.37 22.52 -7.78
C GLY A 400 -3.43 23.61 -7.85
N LYS A 401 -3.17 24.65 -8.66
CA LYS A 401 -4.15 25.71 -8.92
C LYS A 401 -5.25 25.22 -9.84
#